data_AF-A0A973Z1Y7-F1
#
_entry.id   AF-A0A973Z1Y7-F1
#
_cell.length_a   1.000
_cell.length_b   1.000
_cell.length_c   1.000
_cell.angle_alpha   90.00
_cell.angle_beta   90.00
_cell.angle_gamma   90.00
#
_symmetry.space_group_name_H-M   'P 1'
#
loop_
_entity.id
_entity.type
_entity.pdbx_description
1 polymer ?
#
loop_
_entity_poly.entity_id
_entity_poly.type
_entity_poly.pdbx_seq_one_letter_code
_entity_poly.pdbx_strand_id
1 'polypeptide(L)'
;MGRRSITRAIVGTLLAGAPIAGLAQTGWVPGSEIIGQSASVETNGVTNTVFFDPGGVARIQTPGGNSVPGTWTAANGQLCLSTGAAQECWP
;
A
#
# COMPACT_ATOMS: atom_id res chain seq x y z
N MET A 1 -40.17 16.92 -65.32
CA MET A 1 -38.83 16.40 -65.69
C MET A 1 -37.79 17.30 -65.03
N GLY A 2 -36.81 16.88 -64.24
CA GLY A 2 -36.36 15.53 -63.89
C GLY A 2 -35.65 15.55 -62.52
N ARG A 3 -35.69 14.39 -61.84
CA ARG A 3 -34.94 14.09 -60.62
C ARG A 3 -33.44 14.15 -60.91
N ARG A 4 -32.67 14.79 -60.04
CA ARG A 4 -31.23 14.55 -59.91
C ARG A 4 -30.88 14.40 -58.44
N SER A 5 -30.92 13.14 -57.99
CA SER A 5 -30.28 12.69 -56.75
C SER A 5 -28.78 12.83 -56.90
N ILE A 6 -28.11 13.51 -55.97
CA ILE A 6 -26.65 13.47 -55.86
C ILE A 6 -26.30 13.12 -54.42
N THR A 7 -26.18 11.82 -54.19
CA THR A 7 -25.47 11.20 -53.07
C THR A 7 -23.99 11.59 -53.16
N ARG A 8 -23.42 12.21 -52.12
CA ARG A 8 -21.96 12.32 -51.98
C ARG A 8 -21.50 11.88 -50.59
N ALA A 9 -20.48 11.03 -50.66
CA ALA A 9 -20.03 10.10 -49.66
C ALA A 9 -19.32 10.76 -48.46
N ILE A 10 -19.44 10.07 -47.34
CA ILE A 10 -18.77 10.28 -46.05
C ILE A 10 -17.26 10.04 -46.22
N VAL A 11 -16.41 10.94 -45.72
CA VAL A 11 -15.07 10.60 -45.25
C VAL A 11 -15.03 11.01 -43.78
N GLY A 12 -15.37 10.06 -42.92
CA GLY A 12 -15.19 10.17 -41.48
C GLY A 12 -13.73 9.91 -41.17
N THR A 13 -13.02 10.94 -40.71
CA THR A 13 -11.68 10.79 -40.14
C THR A 13 -11.83 10.11 -38.78
N LEU A 14 -11.62 8.79 -38.74
CA LEU A 14 -11.37 8.07 -37.48
C LEU A 14 -10.01 8.53 -36.97
N LEU A 15 -9.99 9.42 -35.98
CA LEU A 15 -8.82 9.62 -35.13
C LEU A 15 -8.59 8.30 -34.39
N ALA A 16 -7.64 7.51 -34.88
CA ALA A 16 -7.16 6.32 -34.19
C ALA A 16 -6.75 6.73 -32.77
N GLY A 17 -7.49 6.25 -31.79
CA GLY A 17 -7.15 6.40 -30.38
C GLY A 17 -5.78 5.77 -30.15
N ALA A 18 -4.76 6.61 -29.99
CA ALA A 18 -3.49 6.15 -29.45
C ALA A 18 -3.79 5.60 -28.05
N PRO A 19 -3.36 4.37 -27.72
CA PRO A 19 -3.40 3.92 -26.34
C PRO A 19 -2.45 4.84 -25.59
N ILE A 20 -3.03 5.75 -24.80
CA ILE A 20 -2.27 6.46 -23.78
C ILE A 20 -1.75 5.34 -22.88
N ALA A 21 -0.45 5.05 -22.97
CA ALA A 21 0.19 4.10 -22.11
C ALA A 21 -0.17 4.52 -20.68
N GLY A 22 -0.98 3.69 -20.01
CA GLY A 22 -1.37 3.95 -18.64
C GLY A 22 -0.11 4.14 -17.83
N LEU A 23 0.10 5.35 -17.30
CA LEU A 23 1.09 5.57 -16.26
C LEU A 23 0.75 4.55 -15.18
N ALA A 24 1.63 3.56 -15.00
CA ALA A 24 1.50 2.62 -13.90
C ALA A 24 1.34 3.48 -12.65
N GLN A 25 0.13 3.52 -12.11
CA GLN A 25 -0.09 4.17 -10.84
C GLN A 25 0.79 3.36 -9.90
N THR A 26 1.85 3.97 -9.40
CA THR A 26 2.62 3.41 -8.30
C THR A 26 1.63 3.27 -7.16
N GLY A 27 0.96 2.11 -7.13
CA GLY A 27 -0.09 1.81 -6.19
C GLY A 27 0.51 2.00 -4.81
N TRP A 28 -0.16 2.79 -3.97
CA TRP A 28 0.24 2.92 -2.58
C TRP A 28 0.38 1.50 -2.00
N VAL A 29 1.57 1.19 -1.49
CA VAL A 29 1.85 -0.07 -0.81
C VAL A 29 1.60 0.17 0.68
N PRO A 30 0.59 -0.47 1.28
CA PRO A 30 0.30 -0.28 2.69
C PRO A 30 1.51 -0.57 3.58
N GLY A 31 1.73 0.27 4.58
CA GLY A 31 2.84 0.13 5.53
C GLY A 31 4.19 0.62 5.02
N SER A 32 4.31 1.04 3.76
CA SER A 32 5.56 1.65 3.26
C SER A 32 5.92 2.94 4.01
N GLU A 33 4.92 3.63 4.53
CA GLU A 33 5.03 4.86 5.31
C GLU A 33 5.63 4.67 6.72
N ILE A 34 5.53 3.48 7.30
CA ILE A 34 6.03 3.20 8.67
C ILE A 34 7.38 2.49 8.70
N ILE A 35 7.94 2.13 7.54
CA ILE A 35 9.26 1.51 7.48
C ILE A 35 10.31 2.46 8.05
N GLY A 36 11.13 1.97 8.98
CA GLY A 36 12.14 2.74 9.71
C GLY A 36 11.58 3.62 10.83
N GLN A 37 10.27 3.61 11.04
CA GLN A 37 9.62 4.29 12.16
C GLN A 37 9.58 3.38 13.40
N SER A 38 9.20 3.98 14.53
CA SER A 38 8.97 3.26 15.77
C SER A 38 7.70 3.71 16.47
N ALA A 39 7.09 2.80 17.24
CA ALA A 39 5.95 3.09 18.12
C ALA A 39 6.27 2.74 19.57
N SER A 40 5.81 3.57 20.51
CA SER A 40 5.83 3.26 21.94
C SER A 40 4.55 2.55 22.33
N VAL A 41 4.67 1.37 22.93
CA VAL A 41 3.54 0.54 23.37
C VAL A 41 3.66 0.31 24.87
N GLU A 42 2.71 0.85 25.63
CA GLU A 42 2.64 0.61 27.07
C GLU A 42 1.70 -0.56 27.38
N THR A 43 2.17 -1.50 28.18
CA THR A 43 1.35 -2.62 28.67
C THR A 43 1.71 -2.90 30.13
N ASN A 44 0.71 -2.99 30.99
CA ASN A 44 0.91 -3.21 32.44
C ASN A 44 1.91 -2.22 33.08
N GLY A 45 1.92 -0.97 32.62
CA GLY A 45 2.84 0.08 33.11
C GLY A 45 4.28 -0.02 32.58
N VAL A 46 4.56 -0.92 31.63
CA VAL A 46 5.86 -1.05 30.97
C VAL A 46 5.74 -0.55 29.53
N THR A 47 6.50 0.51 29.20
CA THR A 47 6.58 1.03 27.82
C THR A 47 7.69 0.32 27.05
N ASN A 48 7.34 -0.35 25.96
CA ASN A 48 8.29 -0.93 25.01
C ASN A 48 8.34 -0.08 23.75
N THR A 49 9.47 -0.11 23.04
CA THR A 49 9.60 0.55 21.73
C THR A 49 9.61 -0.50 20.64
N VAL A 50 8.68 -0.44 19.69
CA VAL A 50 8.60 -1.32 18.53
C VAL A 50 9.20 -0.61 17.33
N PHE A 51 10.21 -1.18 16.70
CA PHE A 51 10.80 -0.71 15.45
C PHE A 51 10.25 -1.51 14.26
N PHE A 52 9.81 -0.83 13.21
CA PHE A 52 9.28 -1.43 11.99
C PHE A 52 10.36 -1.44 10.89
N ASP A 53 11.18 -2.48 10.88
CA ASP A 53 12.28 -2.61 9.92
C ASP A 53 11.78 -3.06 8.54
N PRO A 54 12.53 -2.80 7.45
CA PRO A 54 12.17 -3.26 6.11
C PRO A 54 11.96 -4.78 6.02
N GLY A 55 11.10 -5.21 5.10
CA GLY A 55 10.83 -6.63 4.87
C GLY A 55 9.89 -7.28 5.89
N GLY A 56 9.13 -6.48 6.65
CA GLY A 56 8.18 -6.98 7.64
C GLY A 56 8.82 -7.48 8.93
N VAL A 57 10.06 -7.04 9.21
CA VAL A 57 10.78 -7.40 10.45
C VAL A 57 10.45 -6.38 11.53
N ALA A 58 10.10 -6.86 12.73
CA ALA A 58 9.90 -6.00 13.89
C ALA A 58 10.97 -6.27 14.95
N ARG A 59 11.43 -5.23 15.64
CA ARG A 59 12.27 -5.37 16.84
C ARG A 59 11.62 -4.63 17.99
N ILE A 60 11.34 -5.35 19.08
CA ILE A 60 10.72 -4.77 20.27
C ILE A 60 11.83 -4.58 21.32
N GLN A 61 12.14 -3.33 21.62
CA GLN A 61 13.11 -2.96 22.64
C GLN A 61 12.38 -2.75 23.97
N THR A 62 12.78 -3.51 24.99
CA THR A 62 12.26 -3.33 26.34
C THR A 62 13.04 -2.24 27.07
N PRO A 63 12.48 -1.60 28.12
CA PRO A 63 13.21 -0.64 28.95
C PRO A 63 14.51 -1.19 29.54
N GLY A 64 14.55 -2.50 29.80
CA GLY A 64 15.73 -3.19 30.32
C GLY A 64 16.83 -3.43 29.28
N GLY A 65 16.65 -2.96 28.04
CA GLY A 65 17.63 -3.12 26.96
C GLY A 65 17.55 -4.45 26.20
N ASN A 66 16.61 -5.33 26.55
CA ASN A 66 16.40 -6.57 25.78
C ASN A 66 15.74 -6.27 24.44
N SER A 67 16.07 -7.05 23.42
CA SER A 67 15.41 -7.02 22.12
C SER A 67 14.66 -8.31 21.88
N VAL A 68 13.36 -8.20 21.59
CA VAL A 68 12.52 -9.33 21.21
C VAL A 68 12.27 -9.25 19.70
N PRO A 69 12.64 -10.29 18.93
CA PRO A 69 12.38 -10.32 17.50
C PRO A 69 10.89 -10.54 17.22
N GLY A 70 10.41 -9.96 16.12
CA GLY A 70 9.05 -10.15 15.65
C GLY A 70 8.91 -9.86 14.17
N THR A 71 7.67 -9.86 13.71
CA THR A 71 7.27 -9.49 12.34
C THR A 71 6.11 -8.51 12.38
N TRP A 72 6.01 -7.68 11.35
CA TRP A 72 4.87 -6.79 11.17
C TRP A 72 4.36 -6.85 9.73
N THR A 73 3.06 -6.59 9.57
CA THR A 73 2.41 -6.50 8.26
C THR A 73 1.37 -5.40 8.29
N ALA A 74 1.25 -4.63 7.21
CA ALA A 74 0.14 -3.72 6.97
C ALA A 74 -0.68 -4.22 5.78
N ALA A 75 -1.91 -4.66 6.01
CA ALA A 75 -2.79 -5.15 4.96
C ALA A 75 -4.26 -5.01 5.37
N ASN A 76 -5.16 -4.88 4.40
CA ASN A 76 -6.61 -4.80 4.64
C ASN A 76 -7.03 -3.71 5.65
N GLY A 77 -6.27 -2.61 5.72
CA GLY A 77 -6.51 -1.53 6.69
C GLY A 77 -6.19 -1.93 8.13
N GLN A 78 -5.26 -2.86 8.34
CA GLN A 78 -4.79 -3.26 9.66
C GLN A 78 -3.27 -3.30 9.70
N LEU A 79 -2.70 -2.84 10.80
CA LEU A 79 -1.32 -3.10 11.20
C LEU A 79 -1.31 -4.27 12.17
N CYS A 80 -0.64 -5.37 11.81
CA CYS A 80 -0.46 -6.52 12.68
C CYS A 80 0.99 -6.64 13.12
N LEU A 81 1.22 -6.95 14.39
CA LEU A 81 2.51 -7.27 14.99
C LEU A 81 2.46 -8.70 15.55
N SER A 82 3.50 -9.49 15.29
CA SER A 82 3.62 -10.87 15.78
C SER A 82 5.01 -11.16 16.34
N THR A 83 5.07 -11.87 17.46
CA THR A 83 6.32 -12.35 18.10
C THR A 83 6.50 -13.87 17.94
N GLY A 84 5.68 -14.51 17.10
CA GLY A 84 5.61 -15.98 16.97
C GLY A 84 4.81 -16.66 18.08
N ALA A 85 4.80 -16.12 19.31
CA ALA A 85 3.97 -16.60 20.42
C ALA A 85 2.59 -15.95 20.47
N ALA A 86 2.48 -14.70 20.00
CA ALA A 86 1.23 -13.94 19.97
C ALA A 86 1.19 -13.04 18.74
N GLN A 87 -0.03 -12.64 18.34
CA GLN A 87 -0.27 -11.66 17.30
C GLN A 87 -1.34 -10.66 17.76
N GLU A 88 -1.10 -9.39 17.48
CA GLU A 88 -2.05 -8.31 17.73
C GLU A 88 -2.20 -7.46 16.47
N CYS A 89 -3.42 -7.00 16.19
CA CYS A 89 -3.73 -6.20 15.02
C CYS A 89 -4.54 -4.97 15.41
N TRP A 90 -4.17 -3.82 14.86
CA TRP A 90 -4.83 -2.53 15.07
C TRP A 90 -5.35 -1.98 13.74
N PRO A 91 -6.51 -1.31 13.72
CA PRO A 91 -7.03 -0.62 12.53
C PRO A 91 -6.23 0.64 12.17
#